data_AF-A0A016BNX6-F1
#
_entry.id   AF-A0A016BNX6-F1
#
_cell.length_a   1.000
_cell.length_b   1.000
_cell.length_c   1.000
_cell.angle_alpha   90.00
_cell.angle_beta   90.00
_cell.angle_gamma   90.00
#
_symmetry.space_group_name_H-M   'P 1'
#
loop_
_entity.id
_entity.type
_entity.pdbx_description
1 polymer ?
#
loop_
_entity_poly.entity_id
_entity_poly.type
_entity_poly.pdbx_seq_one_letter_code
_entity_poly.pdbx_strand_id
1 'polypeptide(L)'
;MSPEDISNGDKLLCRKVDTDAAKLIGKGKFVVIAVDKKYYESKNKELKFDYKLRHTLFRVPVGISIEQLIDSLKKITNSIFLEENQKNLEIKYNEAIGFYKDKKELMLSVTYRKGNLRYSFHPVDLIQYVAEYVLKHNGEEWRAKKLE
;
A
#
# COMPACT_ATOMS: atom_id res chain seq x y z
N MET A 1 15.68 -7.24 -3.26
CA MET A 1 15.27 -7.26 -1.84
C MET A 1 14.22 -6.17 -1.63
N SER A 2 13.20 -6.45 -0.81
CA SER A 2 12.31 -5.40 -0.30
C SER A 2 13.15 -4.39 0.51
N PRO A 3 12.82 -3.09 0.54
CA PRO A 3 13.51 -2.10 1.39
C PRO A 3 13.61 -2.53 2.86
N GLU A 4 12.66 -3.33 3.33
CA GLU A 4 12.61 -3.85 4.71
C GLU A 4 13.17 -5.27 4.89
N ASP A 5 13.93 -5.75 3.90
CA ASP A 5 14.59 -7.06 3.94
C ASP A 5 13.60 -8.24 3.99
N ILE A 6 12.34 -8.04 3.59
CA ILE A 6 11.34 -9.11 3.45
C ILE A 6 11.60 -9.88 2.15
N SER A 7 11.63 -11.21 2.24
CA SER A 7 11.90 -12.15 1.15
C SER A 7 10.84 -13.25 1.06
N ASN A 8 10.81 -13.94 -0.09
CA ASN A 8 9.96 -15.11 -0.27
C ASN A 8 10.40 -16.21 0.72
N GLY A 9 9.45 -16.80 1.43
CA GLY A 9 9.71 -17.82 2.47
C GLY A 9 9.68 -17.26 3.89
N ASP A 10 9.78 -15.93 4.06
CA ASP A 10 9.58 -15.29 5.35
C ASP A 10 8.12 -15.43 5.81
N LYS A 11 7.91 -15.55 7.13
CA LYS A 11 6.57 -15.53 7.72
C LYS A 11 6.29 -14.15 8.31
N LEU A 12 5.03 -13.73 8.31
CA LEU A 12 4.61 -12.47 8.91
C LEU A 12 3.78 -12.76 10.16
N LEU A 13 4.11 -12.10 11.27
CA LEU A 13 3.21 -12.03 12.42
C LEU A 13 2.32 -10.81 12.25
N CYS A 14 1.03 -11.11 12.10
CA CYS A 14 0.02 -10.14 11.71
C CYS A 14 -1.00 -9.98 12.83
N ARG A 15 -1.33 -8.73 13.15
CA ARG A 15 -2.49 -8.39 13.96
C ARG A 15 -3.68 -8.16 13.04
N LYS A 16 -4.79 -8.83 13.31
CA LYS A 16 -6.05 -8.61 12.59
C LYS A 16 -6.58 -7.21 12.90
N VAL A 17 -7.15 -6.58 11.88
CA VAL A 17 -7.72 -5.23 11.98
C VAL A 17 -9.18 -5.29 11.55
N ASP A 18 -10.07 -4.77 12.39
CA ASP A 18 -11.46 -4.56 12.02
C ASP A 18 -11.62 -3.28 11.15
N THR A 19 -12.80 -3.08 10.59
CA THR A 19 -13.04 -2.01 9.62
C THR A 19 -12.84 -0.60 10.20
N ASP A 20 -13.10 -0.40 11.49
CA ASP A 20 -12.93 0.92 12.12
C ASP A 20 -11.49 1.16 12.53
N ALA A 21 -10.79 0.14 13.03
CA ALA A 21 -9.36 0.21 13.29
C ALA A 21 -8.53 0.37 12.01
N ALA A 22 -9.02 -0.10 10.85
CA ALA A 22 -8.35 0.09 9.55
C ALA A 22 -8.22 1.57 9.18
N LYS A 23 -9.20 2.39 9.57
CA LYS A 23 -9.19 3.85 9.40
C LYS A 23 -8.07 4.52 10.20
N LEU A 24 -7.62 3.90 11.29
CA LEU A 24 -6.57 4.44 12.16
C LEU A 24 -5.16 4.06 11.67
N ILE A 25 -5.03 3.26 10.61
CA ILE A 25 -3.73 2.87 10.08
C ILE A 25 -3.07 4.08 9.41
N GLY A 26 -1.96 4.52 10.00
CA GLY A 26 -1.15 5.63 9.50
C GLY A 26 -0.12 5.23 8.45
N LYS A 27 0.75 6.19 8.13
CA LYS A 27 1.94 6.03 7.28
C LYS A 27 2.93 5.01 7.86
N GLY A 28 3.70 4.37 6.97
CA GLY A 28 4.86 3.54 7.31
C GLY A 28 4.51 2.13 7.74
N LYS A 29 3.23 1.74 7.71
CA LYS A 29 2.79 0.43 8.18
C LYS A 29 2.80 -0.59 7.06
N PHE A 30 3.22 -1.81 7.41
CA PHE A 30 3.02 -2.97 6.56
C PHE A 30 1.63 -3.52 6.78
N VAL A 31 0.83 -3.54 5.73
CA VAL A 31 -0.55 -4.01 5.78
C VAL A 31 -0.78 -5.14 4.79
N VAL A 32 -1.60 -6.09 5.19
CA VAL A 32 -2.14 -7.13 4.30
C VAL A 32 -3.53 -6.71 3.89
N ILE A 33 -3.69 -6.47 2.60
CA ILE A 33 -4.96 -6.07 1.98
C ILE A 33 -5.56 -7.25 1.22
N ALA A 34 -6.88 -7.40 1.32
CA ALA A 34 -7.63 -8.25 0.40
C ALA A 34 -7.64 -7.61 -1.00
N VAL A 35 -7.52 -8.43 -2.04
CA VAL A 35 -7.57 -7.91 -3.41
C VAL A 35 -9.01 -7.62 -3.82
N ASP A 36 -9.26 -6.40 -4.29
CA ASP A 36 -10.52 -6.04 -4.92
C ASP A 36 -10.65 -6.73 -6.29
N LYS A 37 -11.47 -7.79 -6.33
CA LYS A 37 -11.73 -8.56 -7.56
C LYS A 37 -12.37 -7.70 -8.64
N LYS A 38 -13.32 -6.83 -8.29
CA LYS A 38 -14.01 -5.96 -9.26
C LYS A 38 -13.06 -4.95 -9.89
N TYR A 39 -12.13 -4.42 -9.09
CA TYR A 39 -11.09 -3.53 -9.62
C TYR A 39 -10.17 -4.27 -10.61
N TYR A 40 -9.82 -5.52 -10.32
CA TYR A 40 -9.00 -6.34 -11.23
C TYR A 40 -9.72 -6.67 -12.54
N GLU A 41 -10.99 -7.07 -12.45
CA GLU A 41 -11.86 -7.33 -13.59
C GLU A 41 -11.99 -6.08 -14.48
N SER A 42 -12.22 -4.90 -13.89
CA SER A 42 -12.29 -3.64 -14.65
C SER A 42 -10.99 -3.27 -15.39
N LYS A 43 -9.86 -3.83 -14.95
CA LYS A 43 -8.54 -3.62 -15.55
C LYS A 43 -8.15 -4.76 -16.50
N ASN A 44 -9.04 -5.72 -16.74
CA ASN A 44 -8.77 -6.94 -17.49
C ASN A 44 -7.49 -7.65 -17.01
N LYS A 45 -7.33 -7.75 -15.68
CA LYS A 45 -6.15 -8.35 -15.04
C LYS A 45 -6.50 -9.66 -14.36
N GLU A 46 -5.67 -10.65 -14.59
CA GLU A 46 -5.72 -11.91 -13.87
C GLU A 46 -5.37 -11.71 -12.38
N LEU A 47 -6.19 -12.30 -11.51
CA LEU A 47 -5.95 -12.38 -10.08
C LEU A 47 -4.94 -13.50 -9.79
N LYS A 48 -3.75 -13.10 -9.34
CA LYS A 48 -2.69 -14.06 -8.97
C LYS A 48 -2.68 -14.43 -7.49
N PHE A 49 -3.26 -13.57 -6.64
CA PHE A 49 -3.19 -13.67 -5.19
C PHE A 49 -4.47 -13.09 -4.58
N ASP A 50 -4.94 -13.69 -3.48
CA ASP A 50 -6.10 -13.18 -2.72
C ASP A 50 -5.74 -11.99 -1.84
N TYR A 51 -4.47 -11.92 -1.41
CA TYR A 51 -3.96 -10.88 -0.52
C TYR A 51 -2.67 -10.26 -1.06
N LYS A 52 -2.38 -9.03 -0.60
CA LYS A 52 -1.14 -8.34 -0.91
C LYS A 52 -0.57 -7.64 0.30
N LEU A 53 0.74 -7.74 0.47
CA LEU A 53 1.49 -6.91 1.39
C LEU A 53 1.74 -5.53 0.77
N ARG A 54 1.52 -4.46 1.54
CA ARG A 54 1.72 -3.07 1.14
C ARG A 54 2.37 -2.27 2.25
N HIS A 55 3.21 -1.31 1.86
CA HIS A 55 3.75 -0.30 2.76
C HIS A 55 2.96 0.99 2.58
N THR A 56 2.30 1.45 3.65
CA THR A 56 1.42 2.61 3.59
C THR A 56 2.23 3.91 3.51
N LEU A 57 1.80 4.84 2.66
CA LEU A 57 2.43 6.14 2.51
C LEU A 57 1.53 7.25 3.03
N PHE A 58 0.26 7.25 2.63
CA PHE A 58 -0.66 8.35 2.91
C PHE A 58 -2.11 7.89 2.86
N ARG A 59 -2.96 8.47 3.69
CA ARG A 59 -4.41 8.27 3.65
C ARG A 59 -5.01 9.34 2.76
N VAL A 60 -5.73 8.93 1.73
CA VAL A 60 -6.28 9.79 0.67
C VAL A 60 -7.75 10.04 0.99
N PRO A 61 -8.11 11.23 1.49
CA PRO A 61 -9.49 11.57 1.82
C PRO A 61 -10.37 11.54 0.56
N VAL A 62 -11.66 11.31 0.77
CA VAL A 62 -12.66 11.47 -0.29
C VAL A 62 -12.65 12.91 -0.79
N GLY A 63 -12.66 13.10 -2.11
CA GLY A 63 -12.72 14.42 -2.74
C GLY A 63 -11.43 15.26 -2.72
N ILE A 64 -10.31 14.73 -2.21
CA ILE A 64 -9.01 15.43 -2.31
C ILE A 64 -8.62 15.60 -3.79
N SER A 65 -8.12 16.75 -4.21
CA SER A 65 -7.61 16.91 -5.58
C SER A 65 -6.22 16.28 -5.75
N ILE A 66 -5.79 16.04 -7.00
CA ILE A 66 -4.43 15.54 -7.26
C ILE A 66 -3.36 16.53 -6.82
N GLU A 67 -3.59 17.84 -6.98
CA GLU A 67 -2.69 18.91 -6.55
C GLU A 67 -2.55 18.91 -5.02
N GLN A 68 -3.68 18.83 -4.30
CA GLN A 68 -3.69 18.73 -2.84
C GLN A 68 -2.99 17.47 -2.34
N LEU A 69 -3.16 16.34 -3.03
CA LEU A 69 -2.46 15.10 -2.72
C LEU A 69 -0.95 15.25 -2.92
N ILE A 70 -0.50 15.83 -4.04
CA ILE A 70 0.91 16.09 -4.32
C ILE A 70 1.51 17.00 -3.24
N ASP A 71 0.84 18.09 -2.88
CA ASP A 71 1.33 19.03 -1.86
C ASP A 71 1.38 18.39 -0.47
N SER A 72 0.44 17.50 -0.15
CA SER A 72 0.50 16.70 1.07
C SER A 72 1.71 15.77 1.06
N LEU A 73 1.98 15.12 -0.08
CA LEU A 73 3.11 14.20 -0.21
C LEU A 73 4.47 14.89 -0.18
N LYS A 74 4.59 16.14 -0.63
CA LYS A 74 5.84 16.93 -0.53
C LYS A 74 6.32 17.09 0.92
N LYS A 75 5.40 17.07 1.88
CA LYS A 75 5.70 17.11 3.33
C LYS A 75 6.11 15.76 3.90
N ILE A 76 6.01 14.69 3.11
CA ILE A 76 6.05 13.30 3.58
C ILE A 76 7.18 12.49 2.95
N THR A 77 7.46 12.72 1.67
CA THR A 77 8.50 12.00 0.92
C THR A 77 9.16 12.91 -0.11
N ASN A 78 10.48 12.84 -0.20
CA ASN A 78 11.25 13.62 -1.18
C ASN A 78 11.10 13.07 -2.61
N SER A 79 10.65 11.81 -2.77
CA SER A 79 10.51 11.20 -4.10
C SER A 79 9.50 11.93 -4.99
N ILE A 80 8.51 12.60 -4.40
CA ILE A 80 7.45 13.29 -5.15
C ILE A 80 7.95 14.58 -5.83
N PHE A 81 9.13 15.10 -5.48
CA PHE A 81 9.69 16.27 -6.16
C PHE A 81 10.07 15.98 -7.62
N LEU A 82 10.26 14.72 -8.00
CA LEU A 82 10.50 14.34 -9.39
C LEU A 82 9.20 14.39 -10.21
N GLU A 83 9.22 15.10 -11.33
CA GLU A 83 8.05 15.24 -12.22
C GLU A 83 7.52 13.89 -12.72
N GLU A 84 8.40 12.94 -13.02
CA GLU A 84 8.00 11.60 -13.45
C GLU A 84 7.17 10.89 -12.36
N ASN A 85 7.53 11.07 -11.09
CA ASN A 85 6.78 10.50 -9.98
C ASN A 85 5.42 11.19 -9.80
N GLN A 86 5.32 12.50 -10.06
CA GLN A 86 4.03 13.20 -10.05
C GLN A 86 3.11 12.71 -11.17
N LYS A 87 3.63 12.58 -12.40
CA LYS A 87 2.87 12.03 -13.55
C LYS A 87 2.41 10.60 -13.28
N ASN A 88 3.29 9.75 -12.74
CA ASN A 88 2.94 8.38 -12.37
C ASN A 88 1.88 8.33 -11.26
N LEU A 89 1.95 9.22 -10.28
CA LEU A 89 0.94 9.34 -9.23
C LEU A 89 -0.40 9.77 -9.82
N GLU A 90 -0.42 10.80 -10.66
CA GLU A 90 -1.62 11.34 -11.31
C GLU A 90 -2.35 10.27 -12.14
N ILE A 91 -1.61 9.51 -12.97
CA ILE A 91 -2.19 8.39 -13.73
C ILE A 91 -2.86 7.40 -12.77
N LYS A 92 -2.17 6.99 -11.71
CA LYS A 92 -2.70 6.01 -10.74
C LYS A 92 -3.88 6.56 -9.94
N TYR A 93 -3.84 7.85 -9.64
CA TYR A 93 -4.90 8.56 -8.94
C TYR A 93 -6.17 8.61 -9.79
N ASN A 94 -6.06 9.09 -11.04
CA ASN A 94 -7.19 9.17 -11.98
C ASN A 94 -7.80 7.78 -12.25
N GLU A 95 -6.97 6.73 -12.35
CA GLU A 95 -7.46 5.35 -12.45
C GLU A 95 -8.26 4.92 -11.22
N ALA A 96 -7.79 5.24 -10.02
CA ALA A 96 -8.43 4.84 -8.78
C ALA A 96 -9.72 5.62 -8.54
N ILE A 97 -9.69 6.94 -8.69
CA ILE A 97 -10.86 7.79 -8.52
C ILE A 97 -11.90 7.53 -9.61
N GLY A 98 -11.50 7.27 -10.86
CA GLY A 98 -12.45 6.88 -11.91
C GLY A 98 -13.24 5.61 -11.58
N PHE A 99 -12.63 4.66 -10.86
CA PHE A 99 -13.26 3.41 -10.46
C PHE A 99 -14.02 3.52 -9.13
N TYR A 100 -13.35 3.95 -8.06
CA TYR A 100 -13.92 4.02 -6.71
C TYR A 100 -14.83 5.23 -6.52
N LYS A 101 -14.62 6.30 -7.31
CA LYS A 101 -15.29 7.60 -7.20
C LYS A 101 -15.12 8.17 -5.79
N ASP A 102 -16.01 9.07 -5.40
CA ASP A 102 -16.02 9.68 -4.07
C ASP A 102 -16.71 8.81 -3.01
N LYS A 103 -16.72 7.48 -3.19
CA LYS A 103 -17.46 6.57 -2.30
C LYS A 103 -16.61 6.00 -1.19
N LYS A 104 -15.28 5.98 -1.38
CA LYS A 104 -14.36 5.30 -0.48
C LYS A 104 -13.14 6.13 -0.25
N GLU A 105 -12.73 6.19 1.01
CA GLU A 105 -11.41 6.63 1.36
C GLU A 105 -10.38 5.58 0.96
N LEU A 106 -9.22 6.04 0.48
CA LEU A 106 -8.18 5.18 -0.05
C LEU A 106 -6.90 5.29 0.78
N MET A 107 -6.17 4.20 0.86
CA MET A 107 -4.79 4.12 1.33
C MET A 107 -3.87 4.16 0.11
N LEU A 108 -3.00 5.17 0.05
CA LEU A 108 -1.90 5.23 -0.89
C LEU A 108 -0.74 4.41 -0.33
N SER A 109 -0.23 3.50 -1.14
CA SER A 109 0.93 2.67 -0.84
C SER A 109 1.99 2.81 -1.93
N VAL A 110 3.23 2.50 -1.57
CA VAL A 110 4.36 2.51 -2.48
C VAL A 110 5.03 1.14 -2.58
N THR A 111 5.55 0.86 -3.76
CA THR A 111 6.44 -0.28 -4.01
C THR A 111 7.59 0.15 -4.91
N TYR A 112 8.78 -0.38 -4.66
CA TYR A 112 9.93 -0.17 -5.52
C TYR A 112 10.12 -1.40 -6.41
N ARG A 113 10.23 -1.20 -7.73
CA ARG A 113 10.51 -2.28 -8.67
C ARG A 113 11.49 -1.82 -9.73
N LYS A 114 12.67 -2.45 -9.77
CA LYS A 114 13.77 -2.11 -10.69
C LYS A 114 14.16 -0.62 -10.61
N GLY A 115 14.32 -0.10 -9.38
CA GLY A 115 14.62 1.31 -9.13
C GLY A 115 13.42 2.26 -9.23
N ASN A 116 12.31 1.84 -9.83
CA ASN A 116 11.16 2.71 -10.06
C ASN A 116 10.15 2.66 -8.91
N LEU A 117 9.73 3.84 -8.46
CA LEU A 117 8.65 4.01 -7.49
C LEU A 117 7.30 3.76 -8.17
N ARG A 118 6.45 2.97 -7.52
CA ARG A 118 5.10 2.66 -8.01
C ARG A 118 4.09 2.94 -6.92
N TYR A 119 3.11 3.76 -7.26
CA TYR A 119 1.97 4.08 -6.42
C TYR A 119 0.84 3.07 -6.61
N SER A 120 0.09 2.80 -5.55
CA SER A 120 -1.13 2.00 -5.61
C SER A 120 -2.13 2.51 -4.57
N PHE A 121 -3.37 2.64 -4.99
CA PHE A 121 -4.48 3.07 -4.15
C PHE A 121 -5.35 1.87 -3.80
N HIS A 122 -5.73 1.78 -2.53
CA HIS A 122 -6.49 0.66 -1.99
C HIS A 122 -7.58 1.18 -1.06
N PRO A 123 -8.85 0.77 -1.22
CA PRO A 123 -9.86 1.07 -0.22
C PRO A 123 -9.42 0.65 1.19
N VAL A 124 -9.59 1.56 2.16
CA VAL A 124 -9.15 1.32 3.55
C VAL A 124 -9.87 0.12 4.16
N ASP A 125 -11.13 -0.10 3.78
CA ASP A 125 -11.95 -1.23 4.24
C ASP A 125 -11.46 -2.61 3.76
N LEU A 126 -10.53 -2.66 2.81
CA LEU A 126 -9.90 -3.91 2.36
C LEU A 126 -8.65 -4.28 3.17
N ILE A 127 -8.20 -3.43 4.10
CA ILE A 127 -7.11 -3.78 5.00
C ILE A 127 -7.61 -4.80 6.03
N GLN A 128 -6.98 -5.98 6.06
CA GLN A 128 -7.38 -7.08 6.94
C GLN A 128 -6.42 -7.26 8.11
N TYR A 129 -5.14 -6.96 7.89
CA TYR A 129 -4.10 -7.14 8.89
C TYR A 129 -3.03 -6.06 8.82
N VAL A 130 -2.39 -5.80 9.95
CA VAL A 130 -1.11 -5.09 10.04
C VAL A 130 -0.04 -6.12 10.36
N ALA A 131 0.98 -6.20 9.52
CA ALA A 131 2.16 -7.03 9.79
C ALA A 131 3.07 -6.28 10.75
N GLU A 132 3.29 -6.83 11.94
CA GLU A 132 4.07 -6.20 13.01
C GLU A 132 5.49 -6.76 13.06
N TYR A 133 5.66 -8.03 12.68
CA TYR A 133 6.97 -8.68 12.65
C TYR A 133 7.13 -9.52 11.38
N VAL A 134 8.37 -9.62 10.92
CA VAL A 134 8.81 -10.64 9.96
C VAL A 134 9.62 -11.70 10.71
N LEU A 135 9.31 -12.96 10.46
CA LEU A 135 10.06 -14.11 10.96
C LEU A 135 10.93 -14.66 9.84
N LYS A 136 12.23 -14.73 10.11
CA LYS A 136 13.23 -15.27 9.20
C LYS A 136 13.81 -16.56 9.76
N HIS A 137 13.91 -17.58 8.92
CA HIS A 137 14.58 -18.82 9.29
C HIS A 137 16.02 -18.80 8.77
N ASN A 138 17.00 -19.00 9.66
CA ASN A 138 18.42 -19.04 9.27
C ASN A 138 18.95 -20.47 9.03
N GLY A 139 18.09 -21.48 9.12
CA GLY A 139 18.46 -22.89 9.02
C GLY A 139 18.34 -23.65 10.34
N GLU A 140 18.43 -22.94 11.47
CA GLU A 140 18.38 -23.53 12.82
C GLU A 140 17.18 -23.01 13.63
N GLU A 141 16.92 -21.71 13.54
CA GLU A 141 15.90 -21.03 14.36
C GLU A 141 15.13 -19.96 13.57
N TRP A 142 13.96 -19.61 14.10
CA TRP A 142 13.18 -18.47 13.63
C TRP A 142 13.55 -17.21 14.42
N ARG A 143 13.97 -16.16 13.72
CA ARG A 143 14.25 -14.85 14.30
C ARG A 143 13.16 -13.86 13.92
N ALA A 144 12.62 -13.17 14.92
CA ALA A 144 11.64 -12.11 14.73
C ALA A 144 12.31 -10.74 14.60
N LYS A 145 11.98 -10.00 13.55
CA LYS A 145 12.33 -8.58 13.40
C LYS A 145 11.04 -7.77 13.33
N LYS A 146 10.95 -6.71 14.13
CA LYS A 146 9.82 -5.77 14.07
C LYS A 146 9.87 -4.99 12.76
N LEU A 147 8.72 -4.85 12.11
CA LEU A 147 8.57 -4.02 10.91
C LEU A 147 8.29 -2.58 11.35
N GLU A 148 9.07 -1.63 10.82
CA GLU A 148 8.95 -0.20 11.12
C GLU A 148 8.23 0.58 10.02
#